data_AF-A0A938KFH4-F1
#
_entry.id   AF-A0A938KFH4-F1
#
_cell.length_a   1.000
_cell.length_b   1.000
_cell.length_c   1.000
_cell.angle_alpha   90.00
_cell.angle_beta   90.00
_cell.angle_gamma   90.00
#
_symmetry.space_group_name_H-M   'P 1'
#
loop_
_entity.id
_entity.type
_entity.pdbx_description
1 polymer ?
#
loop_
_entity_poly.entity_id
_entity_poly.type
_entity_poly.pdbx_seq_one_letter_code
_entity_poly.pdbx_strand_id
1 'polypeptide(L)'
;MSFRSPQSAGMARVCNPAIVSTLVYSRTLPMICSSLLVNMLSLMNRKFTLILEVALLIFALPLAGGSKLLAAAAPPTGTRTSRFVTQNPEEFAKLIAPGVDAKVILNDVGRFTAGPVWSTRDQCLYFSEIPTNTLMKWSPQTGLSAFRRPSDFACGNVFDLEGRLLTSQNSRGRIVMMLPDGSVTPYITEHQTNRFNSPF
;
A
#
# COMPACT_ATOMS: atom_id res chain seq x y z
N MET A 1 -18.67 32.76 41.49
CA MET A 1 -19.13 31.49 40.89
C MET A 1 -17.92 30.83 40.26
N SER A 2 -17.43 29.74 40.85
CA SER A 2 -16.25 28.98 40.44
C SER A 2 -16.72 27.58 40.08
N PHE A 3 -16.23 27.02 38.97
CA PHE A 3 -16.33 25.59 38.70
C PHE A 3 -14.97 25.05 38.25
N ARG A 4 -14.62 23.92 38.86
CA ARG A 4 -13.30 23.26 38.90
C ARG A 4 -13.06 22.33 37.72
N SER A 5 -11.78 22.07 37.43
CA SER A 5 -11.30 20.96 36.62
C SER A 5 -11.41 19.61 37.35
N PRO A 6 -11.56 18.48 36.64
CA PRO A 6 -11.23 17.17 37.17
C PRO A 6 -9.78 16.78 36.83
N GLN A 7 -9.16 16.15 37.82
CA GLN A 7 -7.76 15.76 37.89
C GLN A 7 -7.42 14.56 37.00
N SER A 8 -6.14 14.54 36.61
CA SER A 8 -5.39 13.48 35.96
C SER A 8 -5.35 12.18 36.77
N ALA A 9 -5.62 11.03 36.13
CA ALA A 9 -5.29 9.71 36.64
C ALA A 9 -4.72 8.82 35.53
N GLY A 10 -3.57 8.20 35.79
CA GLY A 10 -3.17 6.93 35.16
C GLY A 10 -2.34 6.99 33.89
N MET A 11 -1.10 7.48 33.96
CA MET A 11 -0.10 7.26 32.91
C MET A 11 0.45 5.82 32.98
N ALA A 12 -0.15 4.91 32.22
CA ALA A 12 0.41 3.56 32.03
C ALA A 12 1.54 3.60 30.99
N ARG A 13 2.77 3.40 31.47
CA ARG A 13 3.98 3.20 30.66
C ARG A 13 3.88 1.91 29.86
N VAL A 14 3.99 2.00 28.54
CA VAL A 14 4.59 0.92 27.73
C VAL A 14 5.38 1.57 26.60
N CYS A 15 6.69 1.66 26.77
CA CYS A 15 7.63 1.75 25.65
C CYS A 15 8.92 1.04 26.08
N ASN A 16 9.15 -0.14 25.50
CA ASN A 16 10.45 -0.80 25.48
C ASN A 16 11.33 -0.04 24.48
N PRO A 17 12.44 0.59 24.89
CA PRO A 17 13.27 1.42 24.04
C PRO A 17 14.41 0.57 23.45
N ALA A 18 14.10 -0.18 22.40
CA ALA A 18 15.11 -0.80 21.57
C ALA A 18 14.62 -0.74 20.12
N ILE A 19 15.48 -0.28 19.22
CA ILE A 19 15.23 0.02 17.80
C ILE A 19 14.84 1.48 17.54
N VAL A 20 15.70 2.43 17.95
CA VAL A 20 15.87 3.69 17.21
C VAL A 20 17.35 4.01 17.17
N SER A 21 18.04 3.57 16.13
CA SER A 21 19.37 4.05 15.78
C SER A 21 19.36 4.61 14.37
N THR A 22 19.58 5.93 14.32
CA THR A 22 20.43 6.65 13.36
C THR A 22 20.03 6.63 11.88
N LEU A 23 19.51 7.77 11.39
CA LEU A 23 20.24 8.58 10.39
C LEU A 23 19.63 9.97 10.28
N VAL A 24 20.44 10.98 10.59
CA VAL A 24 20.21 12.39 10.24
C VAL A 24 20.56 12.54 8.75
N TYR A 25 19.68 13.14 7.95
CA TYR A 25 20.13 13.73 6.69
C TYR A 25 19.68 15.18 6.54
N SER A 26 20.69 15.98 6.23
CA SER A 26 20.75 17.43 6.18
C SER A 26 20.08 18.00 4.92
N ARG A 27 19.39 19.13 5.08
CA ARG A 27 18.87 19.97 3.99
C ARG A 27 20.00 20.76 3.32
N THR A 28 20.12 20.68 2.00
CA THR A 28 20.55 21.78 1.11
C THR A 28 20.36 21.39 -0.36
N LEU A 29 19.73 22.27 -1.15
CA LEU A 29 20.08 22.68 -2.54
C LEU A 29 18.85 23.19 -3.31
N PRO A 30 18.96 24.37 -3.93
CA PRO A 30 18.48 24.53 -5.30
C PRO A 30 19.59 25.19 -6.14
N MET A 31 20.32 24.41 -6.93
CA MET A 31 21.19 24.94 -7.99
C MET A 31 21.60 23.85 -8.99
N ILE A 32 20.63 23.15 -9.59
CA ILE A 32 20.90 22.24 -10.73
C ILE A 32 19.70 22.32 -11.69
N CYS A 33 19.62 23.34 -12.53
CA CYS A 33 18.53 23.41 -13.52
C CYS A 33 18.95 23.83 -14.94
N SER A 34 20.23 24.17 -15.19
CA SER A 34 20.69 24.55 -16.54
C SER A 34 21.44 23.44 -17.29
N SER A 35 22.15 22.54 -16.59
CA SER A 35 22.92 21.45 -17.22
C SER A 35 22.06 20.21 -17.58
N LEU A 36 20.95 19.98 -16.88
CA LEU A 36 20.03 18.87 -17.17
C LEU A 36 19.20 19.11 -18.43
N LEU A 37 18.85 20.37 -18.74
CA LEU A 37 18.05 20.72 -19.91
C LEU A 37 18.83 20.51 -21.22
N VAL A 38 20.11 20.89 -21.25
CA VAL A 38 20.99 20.74 -22.41
C VAL A 38 21.30 19.26 -22.68
N ASN A 39 21.50 18.46 -21.61
CA ASN A 39 21.66 17.02 -21.74
C ASN A 39 20.38 16.30 -22.18
N MET A 40 19.19 16.74 -21.73
CA MET A 40 17.91 16.21 -22.20
C MET A 40 17.68 16.47 -23.69
N LEU A 41 17.94 17.69 -24.18
CA LEU A 41 17.82 18.05 -25.61
C LEU A 41 18.82 17.26 -26.49
N SER A 42 20.06 17.05 -26.01
CA SER A 42 21.06 16.23 -26.71
C SER A 42 20.68 14.74 -26.74
N LEU A 43 20.15 14.20 -25.65
CA LEU A 43 19.64 12.82 -25.59
C LEU A 43 18.40 12.62 -26.47
N MET A 44 17.51 13.61 -26.56
CA MET A 44 16.32 13.55 -27.42
C MET A 44 16.70 13.50 -28.91
N ASN A 45 17.71 14.27 -29.34
CA ASN A 45 18.18 14.23 -30.73
C ASN A 45 18.90 12.91 -31.07
N ARG A 46 19.76 12.38 -30.19
CA ARG A 46 20.43 11.09 -30.42
C ARG A 46 19.46 9.91 -30.49
N LYS A 47 18.42 9.91 -29.65
CA LYS A 47 17.36 8.89 -29.69
C LYS A 47 16.55 8.97 -30.99
N PHE A 48 16.28 10.16 -31.50
CA PHE A 48 15.53 10.34 -32.75
C PHE A 48 16.32 9.82 -33.98
N THR A 49 17.64 10.04 -34.03
CA THR A 49 18.50 9.52 -35.10
C THR A 49 18.62 7.99 -35.05
N LEU A 50 18.76 7.40 -33.86
CA LEU A 50 18.78 5.94 -33.68
C LEU A 50 17.45 5.26 -34.06
N ILE A 51 16.32 5.90 -33.78
CA ILE A 51 14.99 5.37 -34.16
C ILE A 51 14.83 5.35 -35.68
N LEU A 52 15.38 6.34 -36.40
CA LEU A 52 15.32 6.39 -37.87
C LEU A 52 16.22 5.34 -38.53
N GLU A 53 17.43 5.08 -37.99
CA GLU A 53 18.32 4.04 -38.55
C GLU A 53 17.80 2.61 -38.29
N VAL A 54 17.22 2.35 -37.12
CA VAL A 54 16.60 1.04 -36.83
C VAL A 54 15.36 0.81 -37.70
N ALA A 55 14.57 1.85 -37.99
CA ALA A 55 13.41 1.74 -38.86
C ALA A 55 13.79 1.42 -40.34
N LEU A 56 14.92 1.94 -40.83
CA LEU A 56 15.43 1.63 -42.17
C LEU A 56 15.96 0.19 -42.29
N LEU A 57 16.51 -0.38 -41.21
CA LEU A 57 16.95 -1.78 -41.18
C LEU A 57 15.79 -2.79 -41.13
N ILE A 58 14.61 -2.39 -40.63
CA ILE A 58 13.43 -3.26 -40.56
C ILE A 58 12.72 -3.38 -41.93
N PHE A 59 12.89 -2.43 -42.84
CA PHE A 59 12.20 -2.41 -44.14
C PHE A 59 12.94 -3.11 -45.30
N ALA A 60 14.16 -3.63 -45.07
CA ALA A 60 15.01 -4.22 -46.12
C ALA A 60 15.18 -5.76 -46.01
N LEU A 61 14.24 -6.48 -45.41
CA LEU A 61 14.23 -7.96 -45.39
C LEU A 61 13.13 -8.51 -46.33
N PRO A 62 13.46 -9.38 -47.30
CA PRO A 62 12.45 -10.00 -48.15
C PRO A 62 11.55 -10.95 -47.33
N LEU A 63 10.23 -10.86 -47.53
CA LEU A 63 9.27 -11.84 -47.02
C LEU A 63 9.56 -13.22 -47.62
N ALA A 64 10.17 -14.09 -46.83
CA ALA A 64 10.25 -15.52 -47.13
C ALA A 64 9.92 -16.32 -45.86
N GLY A 65 8.71 -16.87 -45.83
CA GLY A 65 8.43 -18.17 -45.25
C GLY A 65 8.18 -18.27 -43.73
N GLY A 66 6.99 -18.78 -43.40
CA GLY A 66 6.84 -19.67 -42.24
C GLY A 66 5.97 -19.13 -41.12
N SER A 67 4.66 -19.38 -41.23
CA SER A 67 3.73 -19.35 -40.11
C SER A 67 4.14 -20.37 -39.06
N LYS A 68 4.87 -19.94 -38.01
CA LYS A 68 4.87 -20.61 -36.72
C LYS A 68 4.21 -19.68 -35.72
N LEU A 69 2.96 -19.99 -35.37
CA LEU A 69 2.32 -19.46 -34.17
C LEU A 69 3.27 -19.72 -32.99
N LEU A 70 3.91 -18.67 -32.48
CA LEU A 70 4.39 -18.67 -31.11
C LEU A 70 3.14 -18.73 -30.24
N ALA A 71 2.83 -19.91 -29.72
CA ALA A 71 1.92 -20.03 -28.59
C ALA A 71 2.50 -19.17 -27.47
N ALA A 72 1.82 -18.06 -27.16
CA ALA A 72 2.06 -17.34 -25.93
C ALA A 72 1.82 -18.35 -24.80
N ALA A 73 2.89 -18.77 -24.13
CA ALA A 73 2.78 -19.53 -22.91
C ALA A 73 1.90 -18.69 -21.97
N ALA A 74 0.71 -19.22 -21.66
CA ALA A 74 -0.12 -18.65 -20.62
C ALA A 74 0.77 -18.44 -19.38
N PRO A 75 0.69 -17.29 -18.68
CA PRO A 75 1.39 -17.13 -17.42
C PRO A 75 1.03 -18.34 -16.55
N PRO A 76 2.00 -18.94 -15.83
CA PRO A 76 1.68 -20.07 -14.98
C PRO A 76 0.58 -19.62 -14.03
N THR A 77 -0.63 -20.17 -14.22
CA THR A 77 -1.71 -20.15 -13.23
C THR A 77 -1.30 -21.09 -12.11
N GLY A 78 -0.14 -20.80 -11.51
CA GLY A 78 0.28 -21.41 -10.27
C GLY A 78 -0.53 -20.72 -9.20
N THR A 79 -1.51 -21.42 -8.66
CA THR A 79 -2.07 -21.09 -7.35
C THR A 79 -0.89 -20.97 -6.40
N ARG A 80 -0.45 -19.74 -6.12
CA ARG A 80 0.64 -19.48 -5.19
C ARG A 80 0.07 -19.66 -3.80
N THR A 81 -0.23 -20.91 -3.42
CA THR A 81 -0.48 -21.25 -2.02
C THR A 81 0.83 -20.97 -1.32
N SER A 82 0.93 -19.83 -0.64
CA SER A 82 2.02 -19.56 0.27
C SER A 82 2.03 -20.71 1.27
N ARG A 83 2.98 -21.64 1.12
CA ARG A 83 3.17 -22.73 2.06
C ARG A 83 3.71 -22.08 3.33
N PHE A 84 2.82 -21.82 4.28
CA PHE A 84 3.22 -21.38 5.61
C PHE A 84 4.15 -22.46 6.18
N VAL A 85 5.36 -22.06 6.56
CA VAL A 85 6.29 -22.94 7.27
C VAL A 85 6.12 -22.66 8.74
N THR A 86 5.49 -23.59 9.44
CA THR A 86 5.27 -23.49 10.88
C THR A 86 6.52 -23.99 11.60
N GLN A 87 7.15 -23.14 12.42
CA GLN A 87 8.34 -23.53 13.19
C GLN A 87 8.03 -24.54 14.30
N ASN A 88 6.85 -24.43 14.93
CA ASN A 88 6.35 -25.37 15.92
C ASN A 88 4.90 -25.80 15.57
N PRO A 89 4.73 -26.87 14.78
CA PRO A 89 3.41 -27.32 14.34
C PRO A 89 2.44 -27.67 15.47
N GLU A 90 2.94 -28.24 16.57
CA GLU A 90 2.11 -28.67 17.69
C GLU A 90 1.52 -27.47 18.45
N GLU A 91 2.35 -26.46 18.76
CA GLU A 91 1.86 -25.24 19.40
C GLU A 91 0.96 -24.41 18.47
N PHE A 92 1.28 -24.36 17.17
CA PHE A 92 0.44 -23.67 16.20
C PHE A 92 -0.94 -24.33 16.05
N ALA A 93 -1.00 -25.66 16.06
CA ALA A 93 -2.26 -26.39 15.98
C ALA A 93 -3.19 -26.07 17.16
N LYS A 94 -2.66 -25.72 18.34
CA LYS A 94 -3.47 -25.28 19.50
C LYS A 94 -4.15 -23.93 19.28
N LEU A 95 -3.65 -23.10 18.36
CA LEU A 95 -4.22 -21.79 18.03
C LEU A 95 -5.37 -21.87 17.02
N ILE A 96 -5.53 -23.02 16.35
CA ILE A 96 -6.54 -23.23 15.32
C ILE A 96 -7.62 -24.15 15.88
N ALA A 97 -8.88 -23.72 15.82
CA ALA A 97 -9.98 -24.55 16.26
C ALA A 97 -10.05 -25.86 15.42
N PRO A 98 -10.42 -27.00 16.02
CA PRO A 98 -10.50 -28.27 15.31
C PRO A 98 -11.41 -28.19 14.08
N GLY A 99 -10.95 -28.73 12.94
CA GLY A 99 -11.71 -28.76 11.69
C GLY A 99 -11.80 -27.43 10.94
N VAL A 100 -10.99 -26.42 11.31
CA VAL A 100 -10.90 -25.15 10.58
C VAL A 100 -9.75 -25.19 9.59
N ASP A 101 -10.08 -25.01 8.31
CA ASP A 101 -9.11 -24.85 7.24
C ASP A 101 -9.04 -23.39 6.76
N ALA A 102 -7.82 -22.93 6.46
CA ALA A 102 -7.63 -21.62 5.85
C ALA A 102 -8.12 -21.65 4.39
N LYS A 103 -9.08 -20.77 4.07
CA LYS A 103 -9.58 -20.60 2.70
C LYS A 103 -9.06 -19.31 2.10
N VAL A 104 -8.59 -19.39 0.86
CA VAL A 104 -8.31 -18.20 0.06
C VAL A 104 -9.62 -17.57 -0.37
N ILE A 105 -9.90 -16.36 0.11
CA ILE A 105 -11.13 -15.61 -0.20
C ILE A 105 -10.97 -14.65 -1.39
N LEU A 106 -9.73 -14.27 -1.70
CA LEU A 106 -9.37 -13.32 -2.76
C LEU A 106 -8.01 -13.74 -3.35
N ASN A 107 -7.95 -13.92 -4.67
CA ASN A 107 -6.73 -14.14 -5.44
C ASN A 107 -6.49 -12.95 -6.36
N ASP A 108 -5.22 -12.70 -6.68
CA ASP A 108 -4.79 -11.67 -7.64
C ASP A 108 -5.32 -10.25 -7.31
N VAL A 109 -5.65 -10.01 -6.03
CA VAL A 109 -6.13 -8.72 -5.56
C VAL A 109 -4.96 -7.84 -5.16
N GLY A 110 -4.78 -6.81 -5.97
CA GLY A 110 -3.92 -5.68 -5.69
C GLY A 110 -2.42 -5.98 -5.79
N ARG A 111 -1.66 -4.97 -6.21
CA ARG A 111 -0.19 -5.12 -6.34
C ARG A 111 0.51 -5.16 -4.99
N PHE A 112 -0.01 -4.43 -4.03
CA PHE A 112 0.49 -4.40 -2.67
C PHE A 112 -0.63 -4.03 -1.71
N THR A 113 -1.07 -5.00 -0.92
CA THR A 113 -2.15 -4.85 0.04
C THR A 113 -1.61 -4.72 1.46
N ALA A 114 -2.26 -3.90 2.28
CA ALA A 114 -1.85 -3.65 3.66
C ALA A 114 -3.04 -3.36 4.58
N GLY A 115 -2.79 -3.44 5.88
CA GLY A 115 -3.73 -3.05 6.95
C GLY A 115 -5.11 -3.70 6.84
N PRO A 116 -5.22 -5.05 6.76
CA PRO A 116 -6.52 -5.69 6.82
C PRO A 116 -7.18 -5.46 8.18
N VAL A 117 -8.46 -5.09 8.19
CA VAL A 117 -9.27 -4.95 9.41
C VAL A 117 -10.70 -5.42 9.14
N TRP A 118 -11.23 -6.28 10.02
CA TRP A 118 -12.60 -6.79 9.93
C TRP A 118 -13.58 -5.90 10.71
N SER A 119 -14.68 -5.50 10.08
CA SER A 119 -15.82 -4.84 10.73
C SER A 119 -16.90 -5.87 11.01
N THR A 120 -17.16 -6.14 12.29
CA THR A 120 -18.31 -6.96 12.71
C THR A 120 -19.64 -6.27 12.46
N ARG A 121 -19.67 -4.93 12.48
CA ARG A 121 -20.87 -4.14 12.18
C ARG A 121 -21.26 -4.25 10.71
N ASP A 122 -20.29 -4.06 9.82
CA ASP A 122 -20.56 -4.03 8.37
C ASP A 122 -20.45 -5.42 7.73
N GLN A 123 -19.97 -6.42 8.47
CA GLN A 123 -19.65 -7.76 7.97
C GLN A 123 -18.68 -7.73 6.78
N CYS A 124 -17.65 -6.90 6.88
CA CYS A 124 -16.74 -6.63 5.79
C CYS A 124 -15.29 -6.54 6.22
N LEU A 125 -14.39 -6.98 5.35
CA LEU A 125 -12.95 -6.78 5.44
C LEU A 125 -12.57 -5.49 4.72
N TYR A 126 -11.98 -4.54 5.45
CA TYR A 126 -11.35 -3.36 4.88
C TYR A 126 -9.85 -3.59 4.77
N PHE A 127 -9.23 -3.12 3.69
CA PHE A 127 -7.77 -3.19 3.51
C PHE A 127 -7.33 -2.19 2.45
N SER A 128 -6.07 -1.78 2.48
CA SER A 128 -5.56 -0.80 1.51
C SER A 128 -4.88 -1.48 0.34
N GLU A 129 -5.13 -0.99 -0.87
CA GLU A 129 -4.31 -1.25 -2.05
C GLU A 129 -3.48 0.01 -2.34
N ILE A 130 -2.24 0.01 -1.85
CA ILE A 130 -1.40 1.21 -1.80
C ILE A 130 -1.10 1.75 -3.22
N PRO A 131 -0.68 0.92 -4.21
CA PRO A 131 -0.26 1.45 -5.52
C PRO A 131 -1.39 2.06 -6.35
N THR A 132 -2.64 1.64 -6.14
CA THR A 132 -3.81 2.20 -6.86
C THR A 132 -4.47 3.35 -6.11
N ASN A 133 -3.93 3.72 -4.94
CA ASN A 133 -4.45 4.78 -4.07
C ASN A 133 -5.93 4.50 -3.67
N THR A 134 -6.20 3.26 -3.27
CA THR A 134 -7.57 2.79 -2.99
C THR A 134 -7.64 2.12 -1.61
N LEU A 135 -8.63 2.49 -0.82
CA LEU A 135 -9.06 1.73 0.34
C LEU A 135 -10.17 0.78 -0.13
N MET A 136 -9.95 -0.51 0.00
CA MET A 136 -10.80 -1.60 -0.50
C MET A 136 -11.72 -2.11 0.61
N LYS A 137 -12.82 -2.72 0.20
CA LYS A 137 -13.77 -3.43 1.05
C LYS A 137 -14.19 -4.73 0.37
N TRP A 138 -14.24 -5.81 1.13
CA TRP A 138 -14.75 -7.10 0.68
C TRP A 138 -15.81 -7.62 1.65
N SER A 139 -16.89 -8.17 1.11
CA SER A 139 -17.90 -8.92 1.88
C SER A 139 -18.26 -10.21 1.15
N PRO A 140 -18.73 -11.25 1.86
CA PRO A 140 -19.28 -12.44 1.23
C PRO A 140 -20.48 -12.14 0.31
N GLN A 141 -21.27 -11.12 0.61
CA GLN A 141 -22.52 -10.80 -0.09
C GLN A 141 -22.29 -10.00 -1.38
N THR A 142 -21.35 -9.05 -1.34
CA THR A 142 -21.13 -8.08 -2.43
C THR A 142 -19.80 -8.29 -3.14
N GLY A 143 -18.92 -9.15 -2.61
CA GLY A 143 -17.57 -9.33 -3.11
C GLY A 143 -16.69 -8.09 -2.89
N LEU A 144 -15.66 -7.98 -3.71
CA LEU A 144 -14.65 -6.92 -3.63
C LEU A 144 -15.15 -5.62 -4.26
N SER A 145 -14.94 -4.49 -3.58
CA SER A 145 -15.30 -3.16 -4.05
C SER A 145 -14.34 -2.10 -3.50
N ALA A 146 -14.31 -0.92 -4.14
CA ALA A 146 -13.61 0.23 -3.60
C ALA A 146 -14.47 0.89 -2.51
N PHE A 147 -13.91 1.06 -1.32
CA PHE A 147 -14.53 1.85 -0.26
C PHE A 147 -14.19 3.34 -0.40
N ARG A 148 -12.95 3.66 -0.76
CA ARG A 148 -12.52 5.05 -1.00
C ARG A 148 -11.42 5.15 -2.04
N ARG A 149 -11.59 6.07 -2.99
CA ARG A 149 -10.58 6.44 -4.00
C ARG A 149 -10.75 7.92 -4.39
N PRO A 150 -9.71 8.77 -4.31
CA PRO A 150 -8.37 8.49 -3.78
C PRO A 150 -8.39 8.27 -2.26
N SER A 151 -7.46 7.45 -1.75
CA SER A 151 -7.31 7.15 -0.31
C SER A 151 -6.17 7.91 0.38
N ASP A 152 -5.43 8.74 -0.37
CA ASP A 152 -4.14 9.34 0.04
C ASP A 152 -3.09 8.30 0.42
N PHE A 153 -3.01 7.22 -0.38
CA PHE A 153 -2.10 6.09 -0.18
C PHE A 153 -2.28 5.50 1.23
N ALA A 154 -3.53 5.13 1.52
CA ALA A 154 -3.87 4.45 2.76
C ALA A 154 -3.00 3.20 2.97
N CYS A 155 -2.62 2.91 4.22
CA CYS A 155 -1.77 1.75 4.53
C CYS A 155 -2.32 0.94 5.72
N GLY A 156 -2.14 1.43 6.95
CA GLY A 156 -2.66 0.78 8.15
C GLY A 156 -4.10 1.18 8.43
N ASN A 157 -4.90 0.24 8.93
CA ASN A 157 -6.31 0.45 9.29
C ASN A 157 -6.62 -0.19 10.65
N VAL A 158 -7.43 0.48 11.46
CA VAL A 158 -7.92 -0.03 12.75
C VAL A 158 -9.27 0.60 13.07
N PHE A 159 -10.13 -0.11 13.82
CA PHE A 159 -11.34 0.50 14.39
C PHE A 159 -11.04 1.02 15.79
N ASP A 160 -11.51 2.22 16.10
CA ASP A 160 -11.54 2.69 17.48
C ASP A 160 -12.66 2.01 18.29
N LEU A 161 -12.77 2.35 19.57
CA LEU A 161 -13.77 1.76 20.48
C LEU A 161 -15.22 2.13 20.13
N GLU A 162 -15.43 3.19 19.33
CA GLU A 162 -16.75 3.58 18.83
C GLU A 162 -17.07 2.89 17.48
N GLY A 163 -16.12 2.11 16.95
CA GLY A 163 -16.22 1.43 15.67
C GLY A 163 -16.08 2.39 14.48
N ARG A 164 -15.34 3.48 14.63
CA ARG A 164 -14.95 4.37 13.53
C ARG A 164 -13.63 3.90 12.94
N LEU A 165 -13.52 3.94 11.62
CA LEU A 165 -12.32 3.48 10.92
C LEU A 165 -11.23 4.55 10.98
N LEU A 166 -10.11 4.23 11.62
CA LEU A 166 -8.88 5.00 11.59
C LEU A 166 -7.96 4.44 10.51
N THR A 167 -7.42 5.32 9.67
CA THR A 167 -6.56 4.96 8.54
C THR A 167 -5.32 5.85 8.50
N SER A 168 -4.13 5.26 8.33
CA SER A 168 -2.92 6.03 8.05
C SER A 168 -2.88 6.45 6.58
N GLN A 169 -2.57 7.72 6.30
CA GLN A 169 -2.43 8.27 4.94
C GLN A 169 -0.97 8.60 4.67
N ASN A 170 -0.29 7.78 3.85
CA ASN A 170 1.16 7.89 3.64
C ASN A 170 1.55 9.19 2.93
N SER A 171 0.78 9.65 1.93
CA SER A 171 1.11 10.90 1.21
C SER A 171 0.99 12.13 2.09
N ARG A 172 0.19 12.06 3.16
CA ARG A 172 -0.07 13.17 4.08
C ARG A 172 0.75 13.08 5.36
N GLY A 173 1.28 11.90 5.69
CA GLY A 173 2.00 11.65 6.93
C GLY A 173 1.11 11.84 8.17
N ARG A 174 -0.14 11.37 8.11
CA ARG A 174 -1.15 11.55 9.17
C ARG A 174 -2.04 10.33 9.33
N ILE A 175 -2.74 10.26 10.46
CA ILE A 175 -3.85 9.34 10.70
C ILE A 175 -5.15 10.14 10.59
N VAL A 176 -6.13 9.57 9.89
CA VAL A 176 -7.46 10.15 9.73
C VAL A 176 -8.52 9.19 10.26
N MET A 177 -9.67 9.75 10.61
CA MET A 177 -10.86 9.02 11.00
C MET A 177 -11.92 9.18 9.91
N MET A 178 -12.51 8.06 9.49
CA MET A 178 -13.64 8.02 8.57
C MET A 178 -14.93 8.12 9.38
N LEU A 179 -15.74 9.14 9.08
CA LEU A 179 -17.02 9.35 9.74
C LEU A 179 -18.15 8.60 9.00
N PRO A 180 -19.29 8.32 9.68
CA PRO A 180 -20.41 7.60 9.09
C PRO A 180 -21.03 8.27 7.84
N ASP A 181 -20.92 9.59 7.73
CA ASP A 181 -21.35 10.37 6.56
C ASP A 181 -20.38 10.26 5.37
N GLY A 182 -19.30 9.49 5.52
CA GLY A 182 -18.26 9.29 4.52
C GLY A 182 -17.17 10.36 4.51
N SER A 183 -17.28 11.39 5.36
CA SER A 183 -16.26 12.43 5.49
C SER A 183 -15.00 11.90 6.20
N VAL A 184 -13.90 12.63 6.04
CA VAL A 184 -12.58 12.27 6.60
C VAL A 184 -12.10 13.40 7.47
N THR A 185 -11.87 13.12 8.75
CA THR A 185 -11.34 14.11 9.69
C THR A 185 -9.91 13.74 10.12
N PRO A 186 -8.97 14.69 10.19
CA PRO A 186 -7.67 14.44 10.80
C PRO A 186 -7.82 13.95 12.24
N TYR A 187 -7.13 12.87 12.60
CA TYR A 187 -7.12 12.33 13.96
C TYR A 187 -5.79 12.62 14.66
N ILE A 188 -4.68 12.26 14.03
CA ILE A 188 -3.34 12.63 14.50
C ILE A 188 -2.52 13.06 13.29
N THR A 189 -2.04 14.31 13.29
CA THR A 189 -1.30 14.89 12.17
C THR A 189 0.20 15.00 12.43
N GLU A 190 0.60 15.10 13.70
CA GLU A 190 1.98 15.32 14.11
C GLU A 190 2.26 14.64 15.45
N HIS A 191 3.51 14.27 15.66
CA HIS A 191 4.05 13.83 16.93
C HIS A 191 5.36 14.57 17.17
N GLN A 192 5.46 15.31 18.28
CA GLN A 192 6.63 16.13 18.61
C GLN A 192 7.07 17.02 17.43
N THR A 193 6.13 17.73 16.80
CA THR A 193 6.31 18.61 15.61
C THR A 193 6.67 17.90 14.30
N ASN A 194 6.86 16.58 14.31
CA ASN A 194 7.15 15.79 13.12
C ASN A 194 5.88 15.12 12.58
N ARG A 195 5.77 15.04 11.25
CA ARG A 195 4.77 14.19 10.61
C ARG A 195 5.17 12.72 10.70
N PHE A 196 4.18 11.83 10.55
CA PHE A 196 4.44 10.40 10.47
C PHE A 196 5.17 10.05 9.18
N ASN A 197 6.10 9.09 9.28
CA ASN A 197 6.80 8.54 8.14
C ASN A 197 5.91 7.58 7.34
N SER A 198 6.20 7.46 6.05
CA SER A 198 5.75 6.34 5.23
C SER A 198 6.81 5.23 5.32
N PRO A 199 6.45 3.96 5.57
CA PRO A 199 7.39 2.84 5.56
C PRO A 199 7.81 2.41 4.14
N PHE A 200 7.30 3.08 3.10
CA PHE A 200 7.57 2.84 1.67
C PHE A 200 7.82 4.15 0.94
#